data_AF-A0A2X4UQY9-F1
#
_entry.id   AF-A0A2X4UQY9-F1
#
_cell.length_a   1.000
_cell.length_b   1.000
_cell.length_c   1.000
_cell.angle_alpha   90.00
_cell.angle_beta   90.00
_cell.angle_gamma   90.00
#
_symmetry.space_group_name_H-M   'P 1'
#
loop_
_entity.id
_entity.type
_entity.pdbx_description
1 polymer ?
#
loop_
_entity_poly.entity_id
_entity_poly.type
_entity_poly.pdbx_seq_one_letter_code
_entity_poly.pdbx_strand_id
1 'polypeptide(L)'
;MNISKLSFACLLAGVGLAVQAHAAPCGDNLLANPGFEQGGAGWSLASAEVVSGGHTGQASLFYQNHNPANYHNMLQTLSVKAGQQLAFGAWVRGENLKGKGDNQGATVFVESYDEQGRFLAGSYPQGVLGTSGWQPVTGDFRVPARAVKVVLGVYLRRGTTGSAWFDDVYACRQPVAPALYQMRAGNGAASSLIEVVDPQQVQVDSTLVDGKSAAVKSDSRRYRIEGKQQVEFTLPAGLAAGEYRLQQQVTDVATQRSQRSEMPISVGRPQPKVALDAQGYTLKQGKRFFPLGIYMYGEMATDEHLARIRDAGFNTLLNYNYGTVGDPNRYFRKTQQYGLQVIFSLKDLYPGTRFAPQTKLSYPQLTANYVEKFKHEPNLLAWYINDELGPEYVPQIEEKHLQVKRLDPDHLTFQVLDKTGTLNAYFNSSDVLASDPYPVGRDADLTRTLEYTRITSQVARQVKGAWLVMQIMDHAAYAPKRKPRQPTEAEMRNQAWLGLIGGAKGILFYSYTDLFYKRQRGGFSQREFDAVWRGVASVAQQIVSFNPYLLSGESLLLQGNNTAIPARLFINGERGLVLIANPYYRPMSARFDLPAGWRAQGKTQIDAQLSSMGSSAVEVQRQTEKKG
;
A
#
# COMPACT_ATOMS: atom_id res chain seq x y z
N MET A 1 -7.56 67.93 47.36
CA MET A 1 -7.15 67.18 48.55
C MET A 1 -6.82 65.76 48.09
N ASN A 2 -5.53 65.42 47.93
CA ASN A 2 -4.64 64.90 48.98
C ASN A 2 -5.13 63.53 49.50
N ILE A 3 -4.40 62.40 49.54
CA ILE A 3 -2.94 62.12 49.53
C ILE A 3 -2.73 60.61 49.25
N SER A 4 -1.67 60.29 48.48
CA SER A 4 -0.67 59.20 48.58
C SER A 4 -1.03 57.70 48.73
N LYS A 5 -0.34 56.88 47.91
CA LYS A 5 0.60 55.84 48.41
C LYS A 5 1.74 55.57 47.38
N LEU A 6 2.96 55.57 47.90
CA LEU A 6 4.26 55.29 47.25
C LEU A 6 4.36 53.86 46.69
N SER A 7 5.16 53.69 45.62
CA SER A 7 5.95 52.47 45.38
C SER A 7 7.31 52.82 44.77
N PHE A 8 8.36 52.27 45.39
CA PHE A 8 9.79 52.44 45.13
C PHE A 8 10.27 51.47 44.04
N ALA A 9 11.26 51.90 43.26
CA ALA A 9 12.03 51.07 42.34
C ALA A 9 13.13 50.28 43.07
N CYS A 10 13.44 49.07 42.59
CA CYS A 10 14.72 48.40 42.86
C CYS A 10 15.19 47.65 41.60
N LEU A 11 16.42 47.96 41.20
CA LEU A 11 17.25 47.25 40.23
C LEU A 11 17.53 45.82 40.71
N LEU A 12 17.55 44.86 39.80
CA LEU A 12 18.24 43.58 39.97
C LEU A 12 19.14 43.33 38.76
N ALA A 13 20.45 43.29 39.03
CA ALA A 13 21.50 42.93 38.11
C ALA A 13 21.43 41.42 37.80
N GLY A 14 21.24 41.07 36.53
CA GLY A 14 21.27 39.69 36.05
C GLY A 14 22.70 39.26 35.73
N VAL A 15 23.22 38.33 36.51
CA VAL A 15 24.45 37.57 36.23
C VAL A 15 24.22 36.69 35.00
N GLY A 16 25.08 36.84 34.00
CA GLY A 16 25.05 36.06 32.77
C GLY A 16 25.37 34.60 33.02
N LEU A 17 24.40 33.73 32.75
CA LEU A 17 24.65 32.34 32.37
C LEU A 17 24.78 32.30 30.86
N ALA A 18 26.02 32.18 30.38
CA ALA A 18 26.30 31.82 29.01
C ALA A 18 25.73 30.41 28.77
N VAL A 19 24.65 30.32 28.01
CA VAL A 19 24.14 29.05 27.50
C VAL A 19 25.04 28.65 26.32
N GLN A 20 26.07 27.85 26.63
CA GLN A 20 26.84 27.11 25.64
C GLN A 20 26.04 25.89 25.15
N ALA A 21 26.09 25.68 23.83
CA ALA A 21 25.74 24.48 23.07
C ALA A 21 24.29 23.96 23.21
N HIS A 22 23.39 24.42 22.33
CA HIS A 22 22.24 23.61 21.94
C HIS A 22 22.70 22.61 20.87
N ALA A 23 23.01 21.40 21.32
CA ALA A 23 23.21 20.24 20.47
C ALA A 23 22.02 20.06 19.51
N ALA A 24 22.27 19.39 18.38
CA ALA A 24 21.23 18.86 17.51
C ALA A 24 20.07 18.26 18.33
N PRO A 25 18.81 18.32 17.86
CA PRO A 25 17.63 17.92 18.65
C PRO A 25 17.58 16.43 19.06
N CYS A 26 18.65 15.65 18.82
CA CYS A 26 18.83 14.30 19.33
C CYS A 26 20.23 14.04 19.88
N GLY A 27 20.30 13.14 20.86
CA GLY A 27 21.55 12.71 21.49
C GLY A 27 22.53 12.03 20.55
N ASP A 28 22.04 11.33 19.51
CA ASP A 28 22.86 10.71 18.45
C ASP A 28 22.32 11.12 17.07
N ASN A 29 22.98 12.08 16.43
CA ASN A 29 22.69 12.47 15.04
C ASN A 29 23.34 11.45 14.08
N LEU A 30 22.56 10.94 13.12
CA LEU A 30 23.05 9.98 12.11
C LEU A 30 23.95 10.62 11.05
N LEU A 31 24.03 11.95 11.01
CA LEU A 31 24.81 12.71 10.06
C LEU A 31 26.21 13.03 10.61
N ALA A 32 27.22 12.85 9.78
CA ALA A 32 28.54 13.44 9.96
C ALA A 32 28.50 14.93 9.63
N ASN A 33 29.16 15.74 10.45
CA ASN A 33 29.33 17.19 10.27
C ASN A 33 28.00 17.93 9.95
N PRO A 34 26.99 17.83 10.84
CA PRO A 34 25.64 18.36 10.59
C PRO A 34 25.54 19.89 10.53
N GLY A 35 26.47 20.59 11.19
CA GLY A 35 26.56 22.06 11.19
C GLY A 35 27.68 22.61 10.28
N PHE A 36 28.27 21.77 9.43
CA PHE A 36 29.30 22.18 8.46
C PHE A 36 30.59 22.82 9.01
N GLU A 37 30.83 22.75 10.33
CA GLU A 37 32.04 23.27 11.00
C GLU A 37 33.35 22.62 10.51
N GLN A 38 33.27 21.44 9.91
CA GLN A 38 34.40 20.73 9.29
C GLN A 38 34.37 20.85 7.75
N GLY A 39 33.86 21.97 7.23
CA GLY A 39 33.67 22.19 5.79
C GLY A 39 32.63 21.22 5.22
N GLY A 40 32.88 20.69 4.02
CA GLY A 40 31.99 19.73 3.35
C GLY A 40 32.16 18.27 3.75
N ALA A 41 32.94 17.98 4.79
CA ALA A 41 33.29 16.61 5.16
C ALA A 41 32.04 15.73 5.37
N GLY A 42 32.00 14.56 4.73
CA GLY A 42 30.88 13.62 4.79
C GLY A 42 29.68 13.95 3.88
N TRP A 43 29.68 15.10 3.20
CA TRP A 43 28.60 15.52 2.32
C TRP A 43 29.00 15.50 0.85
N SER A 44 28.08 15.07 -0.01
CA SER A 44 28.15 15.35 -1.44
C SER A 44 27.57 16.74 -1.68
N LEU A 45 28.41 17.74 -1.97
CA LEU A 45 27.97 19.15 -2.02
C LEU A 45 27.47 19.64 -3.38
N ALA A 46 27.62 18.87 -4.46
CA ALA A 46 27.32 19.34 -5.81
C ALA A 46 27.96 20.74 -6.07
N SER A 47 27.16 21.78 -6.27
CA SER A 47 27.63 23.17 -6.49
C SER A 47 27.44 24.09 -5.26
N ALA A 48 27.20 23.51 -4.08
CA ALA A 48 27.07 24.24 -2.83
C ALA A 48 28.44 24.43 -2.15
N GLU A 49 28.56 25.50 -1.38
CA GLU A 49 29.79 25.91 -0.71
C GLU A 49 29.55 26.05 0.79
N VAL A 50 30.54 25.70 1.61
CA VAL A 50 30.48 26.01 3.05
C VAL A 50 31.06 27.40 3.27
N VAL A 51 30.27 28.26 3.90
CA VAL A 51 30.59 29.68 4.10
C VAL A 51 30.54 30.04 5.59
N SER A 52 31.17 31.17 5.95
CA SER A 52 31.09 31.70 7.31
C SER A 52 29.69 32.20 7.65
N GLY A 53 29.26 31.98 8.89
CA GLY A 53 27.98 32.42 9.44
C GLY A 53 26.95 31.29 9.43
N GLY A 54 26.76 30.68 10.59
CA GLY A 54 25.76 29.64 10.86
C GLY A 54 24.53 30.17 11.61
N HIS A 55 23.53 29.30 11.74
CA HIS A 55 22.47 29.42 12.73
C HIS A 55 23.04 29.19 14.14
N THR A 56 23.83 28.12 14.29
CA THR A 56 24.77 27.95 15.40
C THR A 56 26.18 27.77 14.84
N GLY A 57 27.20 27.79 15.71
CA GLY A 57 28.58 27.64 15.24
C GLY A 57 29.07 28.81 14.38
N GLN A 58 30.00 28.52 13.46
CA GLN A 58 30.70 29.51 12.62
C GLN A 58 30.49 29.27 11.12
N ALA A 59 29.92 28.14 10.72
CA ALA A 59 29.76 27.76 9.31
C ALA A 59 28.31 27.43 8.94
N SER A 60 27.98 27.51 7.66
CA SER A 60 26.76 26.94 7.10
C SER A 60 26.95 26.55 5.64
N LEU A 61 26.08 25.68 5.13
CA LEU A 61 26.08 25.33 3.72
C LEU A 61 25.26 26.32 2.91
N PHE A 62 25.90 27.00 1.97
CA PHE A 62 25.29 27.95 1.05
C PHE A 62 25.09 27.32 -0.33
N TYR A 63 23.91 27.55 -0.91
CA TYR A 63 23.64 27.21 -2.30
C TYR A 63 22.81 28.30 -2.97
N GLN A 64 23.25 28.72 -4.15
CA GLN A 64 22.59 29.71 -4.97
C GLN A 64 22.16 29.10 -6.30
N ASN A 65 20.92 29.35 -6.68
CA ASN A 65 20.40 28.93 -7.97
C ASN A 65 19.81 30.10 -8.76
N HIS A 66 20.44 30.40 -9.90
CA HIS A 66 19.96 31.42 -10.83
C HIS A 66 19.05 30.86 -11.93
N ASN A 67 19.07 29.54 -12.16
CA ASN A 67 18.32 28.91 -13.25
C ASN A 67 17.29 27.91 -12.70
N PRO A 68 15.98 28.11 -12.94
CA PRO A 68 14.94 27.20 -12.47
C PRO A 68 15.05 25.77 -13.04
N ALA A 69 15.84 25.57 -14.11
CA ALA A 69 16.12 24.24 -14.67
C ALA A 69 17.19 23.46 -13.87
N ASN A 70 18.03 24.13 -13.09
CA ASN A 70 19.04 23.45 -12.26
C ASN A 70 18.35 22.70 -11.12
N TYR A 71 18.86 21.51 -10.83
CA TYR A 71 18.36 20.67 -9.75
C TYR A 71 19.53 19.90 -9.12
N HIS A 72 20.04 20.45 -8.02
CA HIS A 72 21.18 19.91 -7.28
C HIS A 72 20.75 19.56 -5.87
N ASN A 73 21.20 18.40 -5.40
CA ASN A 73 20.93 17.91 -4.06
C ASN A 73 22.25 17.76 -3.32
N MET A 74 22.28 18.21 -2.07
CA MET A 74 23.42 18.04 -1.18
C MET A 74 23.09 16.94 -0.19
N LEU A 75 23.84 15.83 -0.25
CA LEU A 75 23.40 14.54 0.26
C LEU A 75 24.37 13.89 1.25
N GLN A 76 23.80 13.13 2.17
CA GLN A 76 24.51 12.11 2.95
C GLN A 76 23.68 10.81 2.98
N THR A 77 24.36 9.65 2.95
CA THR A 77 23.70 8.35 3.09
C THR A 77 23.56 8.02 4.58
N LEU A 78 22.36 7.65 5.02
CA LEU A 78 22.07 7.31 6.41
C LEU A 78 22.28 5.82 6.67
N SER A 79 22.93 5.49 7.79
CA SER A 79 23.05 4.09 8.26
C SER A 79 21.85 3.72 9.14
N VAL A 80 20.81 3.18 8.50
CA VAL A 80 19.51 2.86 9.13
C VAL A 80 18.98 1.51 8.63
N LYS A 81 18.15 0.86 9.46
CA LYS A 81 17.49 -0.40 9.11
C LYS A 81 16.11 -0.16 8.50
N ALA A 82 15.66 -1.13 7.72
CA ALA A 82 14.25 -1.26 7.35
C ALA A 82 13.34 -1.17 8.59
N GLY A 83 12.26 -0.40 8.49
CA GLY A 83 11.35 -0.15 9.62
C GLY A 83 11.86 0.84 10.65
N GLN A 84 13.06 1.42 10.55
CA GLN A 84 13.44 2.50 11.47
C GLN A 84 12.52 3.72 11.28
N GLN A 85 12.08 4.33 12.39
CA GLN A 85 11.47 5.67 12.35
C GLN A 85 12.56 6.72 12.49
N LEU A 86 12.51 7.75 11.62
CA LEU A 86 13.42 8.87 11.63
C LEU A 86 12.63 10.17 11.83
N ALA A 87 13.15 11.04 12.71
CA ALA A 87 12.84 12.46 12.70
C ALA A 87 14.04 13.18 12.08
N PHE A 88 13.81 14.12 11.17
CA PHE A 88 14.88 14.81 10.46
C PHE A 88 14.53 16.28 10.22
N GLY A 89 15.54 17.09 9.97
CA GLY A 89 15.32 18.50 9.67
C GLY A 89 16.60 19.27 9.41
N ALA A 90 16.43 20.56 9.14
CA ALA A 90 17.51 21.54 9.04
C ALA A 90 16.99 22.92 9.45
N TRP A 91 17.90 23.80 9.87
CA TRP A 91 17.63 25.23 9.89
C TRP A 91 17.92 25.80 8.51
N VAL A 92 16.97 26.57 7.98
CA VAL A 92 17.01 27.09 6.61
C VAL A 92 16.83 28.60 6.63
N ARG A 93 17.76 29.32 6.00
CA ARG A 93 17.65 30.76 5.74
C ARG A 93 17.52 30.98 4.25
N GLY A 94 16.62 31.85 3.82
CA GLY A 94 16.36 32.14 2.42
C GLY A 94 16.63 33.59 2.06
N GLU A 95 17.14 33.83 0.87
CA GLU A 95 17.17 35.16 0.25
C GLU A 95 16.63 35.09 -1.18
N ASN A 96 15.60 35.89 -1.45
CA ASN A 96 14.97 35.99 -2.76
C ASN A 96 14.55 34.63 -3.35
N LEU A 97 14.14 33.68 -2.50
CA LEU A 97 13.70 32.36 -2.95
C LEU A 97 12.35 32.44 -3.65
N LYS A 98 12.33 32.09 -4.94
CA LYS A 98 11.16 32.20 -5.82
C LYS A 98 10.93 30.90 -6.58
N GLY A 99 9.69 30.42 -6.64
CA GLY A 99 9.27 29.31 -7.49
C GLY A 99 7.84 29.50 -8.04
N LYS A 100 7.33 28.51 -8.78
CA LYS A 100 5.94 28.46 -9.28
C LYS A 100 5.30 27.09 -8.99
N GLY A 101 4.01 27.07 -8.61
CA GLY A 101 3.23 25.86 -8.33
C GLY A 101 3.21 25.39 -6.86
N ASP A 102 2.67 24.21 -6.59
CA ASP A 102 2.65 23.63 -5.24
C ASP A 102 3.92 22.78 -5.04
N ASN A 103 4.62 22.95 -3.89
CA ASN A 103 5.96 22.41 -3.57
C ASN A 103 7.15 23.18 -4.17
N GLN A 104 7.51 24.30 -3.54
CA GLN A 104 8.67 25.12 -3.89
C GLN A 104 9.57 25.38 -2.66
N GLY A 105 10.67 26.10 -2.87
CA GLY A 105 11.49 26.64 -1.78
C GLY A 105 12.71 25.80 -1.42
N ALA A 106 13.47 26.30 -0.45
CA ALA A 106 14.61 25.62 0.17
C ALA A 106 14.11 24.66 1.26
N THR A 107 14.53 23.40 1.20
CA THR A 107 14.03 22.37 2.12
C THR A 107 15.02 21.23 2.28
N VAL A 108 14.65 20.28 3.15
CA VAL A 108 15.32 19.02 3.43
C VAL A 108 14.44 17.86 2.96
N PHE A 109 15.01 16.69 2.73
CA PHE A 109 14.28 15.48 2.41
C PHE A 109 14.97 14.23 2.93
N VAL A 110 14.20 13.16 3.03
CA VAL A 110 14.73 11.79 3.13
C VAL A 110 14.11 10.95 2.02
N GLU A 111 14.93 10.14 1.36
CA GLU A 111 14.51 9.21 0.31
C GLU A 111 15.09 7.82 0.54
N SER A 112 14.39 6.80 0.06
CA SER A 112 14.80 5.41 0.16
C SER A 112 14.75 4.72 -1.20
N TYR A 113 15.67 3.78 -1.38
CA TYR A 113 15.88 3.06 -2.62
C TYR A 113 16.08 1.55 -2.35
N ASP A 114 15.64 0.72 -3.29
CA ASP A 114 15.90 -0.71 -3.27
C ASP A 114 17.28 -1.09 -3.82
N GLU A 115 17.60 -2.39 -3.84
CA GLU A 115 18.85 -2.95 -4.35
C GLU A 115 19.12 -2.64 -5.82
N GLN A 116 18.07 -2.35 -6.59
CA GLN A 116 18.17 -1.99 -8.00
C GLN A 116 18.28 -0.46 -8.19
N GLY A 117 18.37 0.31 -7.11
CA GLY A 117 18.43 1.77 -7.14
C GLY A 117 17.11 2.45 -7.48
N ARG A 118 15.99 1.74 -7.39
CA ARG A 118 14.65 2.29 -7.69
C ARG A 118 14.10 2.97 -6.45
N PHE A 119 13.48 4.13 -6.66
CA PHE A 119 12.84 4.91 -5.60
C PHE A 119 11.70 4.11 -4.95
N LEU A 120 11.71 4.03 -3.62
CA LEU A 120 10.68 3.34 -2.83
C LEU A 120 9.70 4.33 -2.18
N ALA A 121 10.24 5.29 -1.44
CA ALA A 121 9.46 6.30 -0.73
C ALA A 121 10.38 7.46 -0.31
N GLY A 122 9.78 8.63 -0.08
CA GLY A 122 10.48 9.79 0.46
C GLY A 122 9.55 10.70 1.25
N SER A 123 10.14 11.54 2.10
CA SER A 123 9.47 12.58 2.87
C SER A 123 10.08 13.93 2.51
N TYR A 124 9.20 14.88 2.15
CA TYR A 124 9.59 16.18 1.62
C TYR A 124 8.78 17.29 2.29
N PRO A 125 9.21 17.79 3.46
CA PRO A 125 8.59 18.93 4.15
C PRO A 125 8.46 20.17 3.25
N GLN A 126 7.48 21.03 3.56
CA GLN A 126 7.32 22.29 2.86
C GLN A 126 8.56 23.17 3.03
N GLY A 127 8.98 23.80 1.93
CA GLY A 127 10.20 24.59 1.89
C GLY A 127 9.99 26.06 2.22
N VAL A 128 11.08 26.73 2.56
CA VAL A 128 11.13 28.17 2.82
C VAL A 128 11.16 28.94 1.49
N LEU A 129 10.36 30.01 1.41
CA LEU A 129 10.28 30.92 0.28
C LEU A 129 10.57 32.37 0.71
N GLY A 130 10.85 33.22 -0.28
CA GLY A 130 11.13 34.64 -0.06
C GLY A 130 12.48 34.90 0.59
N THR A 131 12.56 36.04 1.28
CA THR A 131 13.71 36.40 2.12
C THR A 131 13.29 36.24 3.57
N SER A 132 14.02 35.43 4.32
CA SER A 132 13.70 35.10 5.71
C SER A 132 14.96 34.90 6.53
N GLY A 133 14.84 35.04 7.86
CA GLY A 133 15.84 34.53 8.79
C GLY A 133 15.87 33.00 8.82
N TRP A 134 16.66 32.43 9.73
CA TRP A 134 16.70 31.00 9.98
C TRP A 134 15.33 30.49 10.46
N GLN A 135 14.81 29.48 9.78
CA GLN A 135 13.55 28.81 10.10
C GLN A 135 13.77 27.30 10.15
N PRO A 136 13.13 26.58 11.09
CA PRO A 136 13.24 25.13 11.14
C PRO A 136 12.37 24.51 10.05
N VAL A 137 12.93 23.57 9.32
CA VAL A 137 12.19 22.70 8.40
C VAL A 137 12.37 21.27 8.87
N THR A 138 11.27 20.60 9.23
CA THR A 138 11.30 19.29 9.89
C THR A 138 10.38 18.30 9.19
N GLY A 139 10.75 17.03 9.26
CA GLY A 139 9.94 15.93 8.74
C GLY A 139 10.18 14.64 9.50
N ASP A 140 9.30 13.69 9.20
CA ASP A 140 9.39 12.32 9.69
C ASP A 140 9.44 11.35 8.51
N PHE A 141 10.14 10.23 8.70
CA PHE A 141 10.25 9.20 7.69
C PHE A 141 10.36 7.81 8.31
N ARG A 142 9.48 6.90 7.88
CA ARG A 142 9.55 5.48 8.20
C ARG A 142 10.29 4.76 7.08
N VAL A 143 11.43 4.15 7.38
CA VAL A 143 12.23 3.42 6.39
C VAL A 143 11.42 2.22 5.86
N PRO A 144 11.17 2.09 4.55
CA PRO A 144 10.43 0.97 3.98
C PRO A 144 11.14 -0.38 4.17
N ALA A 145 10.37 -1.47 4.19
CA ALA A 145 10.88 -2.83 4.45
C ALA A 145 11.98 -3.32 3.46
N ARG A 146 12.00 -2.79 2.24
CA ARG A 146 12.95 -3.15 1.17
C ARG A 146 14.03 -2.10 0.92
N ALA A 147 14.08 -1.05 1.73
CA ALA A 147 15.08 -0.02 1.58
C ALA A 147 16.45 -0.57 1.96
N VAL A 148 17.39 -0.52 1.02
CA VAL A 148 18.81 -0.85 1.27
C VAL A 148 19.69 0.38 1.25
N LYS A 149 19.18 1.49 0.66
CA LYS A 149 19.83 2.79 0.69
C LYS A 149 18.81 3.83 1.13
N VAL A 150 19.19 4.62 2.13
CA VAL A 150 18.44 5.79 2.60
C VAL A 150 19.36 6.99 2.55
N VAL A 151 18.90 8.08 1.96
CA VAL A 151 19.65 9.34 1.87
C VAL A 151 18.86 10.46 2.51
N LEU A 152 19.57 11.35 3.19
CA LEU A 152 19.05 12.65 3.57
C LEU A 152 19.70 13.70 2.67
N GLY A 153 18.92 14.69 2.26
CA GLY A 153 19.43 15.79 1.48
C GLY A 153 18.84 17.14 1.83
N VAL A 154 19.62 18.20 1.58
CA VAL A 154 19.14 19.58 1.53
C VAL A 154 19.23 20.09 0.10
N TYR A 155 18.25 20.89 -0.33
CA TYR A 155 18.10 21.29 -1.74
C TYR A 155 17.14 22.46 -1.93
N LEU A 156 17.16 23.03 -3.13
CA LEU A 156 16.07 23.86 -3.64
C LEU A 156 15.15 22.99 -4.50
N ARG A 157 13.84 23.04 -4.25
CA ARG A 157 12.87 22.30 -5.06
C ARG A 157 12.94 22.72 -6.53
N ARG A 158 12.71 21.76 -7.43
CA ARG A 158 12.77 21.98 -8.89
C ARG A 158 11.95 23.22 -9.29
N GLY A 159 12.55 24.11 -10.07
CA GLY A 159 11.93 25.39 -10.45
C GLY A 159 12.16 26.54 -9.46
N THR A 160 12.82 26.30 -8.32
CA THR A 160 13.14 27.34 -7.33
C THR A 160 14.48 28.01 -7.67
N THR A 161 14.48 29.34 -7.61
CA THR A 161 15.67 30.20 -7.77
C THR A 161 15.86 31.06 -6.51
N GLY A 162 17.05 31.64 -6.34
CA GLY A 162 17.43 32.43 -5.17
C GLY A 162 18.58 31.76 -4.41
N SER A 163 18.81 32.24 -3.19
CA SER A 163 19.90 31.78 -2.32
C SER A 163 19.34 31.14 -1.07
N ALA A 164 19.96 30.05 -0.62
CA ALA A 164 19.63 29.40 0.63
C ALA A 164 20.88 29.04 1.42
N TRP A 165 20.75 29.12 2.74
CA TRP A 165 21.71 28.57 3.69
C TRP A 165 21.03 27.48 4.50
N PHE A 166 21.77 26.41 4.74
CA PHE A 166 21.35 25.25 5.53
C PHE A 166 22.36 25.06 6.65
N ASP A 167 21.85 24.83 7.85
CA ASP A 167 22.69 24.57 9.02
C ASP A 167 21.95 23.66 10.01
N ASP A 168 22.69 23.12 10.98
CA ASP A 168 22.16 22.29 12.07
C ASP A 168 21.27 21.15 11.54
N VAL A 169 21.74 20.46 10.49
CA VAL A 169 20.98 19.38 9.85
C VAL A 169 20.95 18.16 10.75
N TYR A 170 19.81 17.49 10.87
CA TYR A 170 19.71 16.32 11.72
C TYR A 170 18.92 15.19 11.08
N ALA A 171 19.31 13.96 11.43
CA ALA A 171 18.51 12.76 11.29
C ALA A 171 18.66 11.92 12.55
N CYS A 172 17.55 11.68 13.24
CA CYS A 172 17.51 11.07 14.54
C CYS A 172 16.66 9.80 14.48
N ARG A 173 17.17 8.70 15.05
CA ARG A 173 16.34 7.51 15.26
C ARG A 173 15.29 7.81 16.31
N GLN A 174 14.04 7.56 15.97
CA GLN A 174 12.92 7.58 16.90
C GLN A 174 12.60 6.13 17.29
N PRO A 175 12.25 5.90 18.58
CA PRO A 175 11.74 4.60 18.97
C PRO A 175 10.49 4.21 18.16
N VAL A 176 10.13 2.94 18.18
CA VAL A 176 9.05 2.43 17.35
C VAL A 176 8.20 1.53 18.21
N ALA A 177 6.89 1.78 18.23
CA ALA A 177 5.97 0.84 18.85
C ALA A 177 6.12 -0.54 18.16
N PRO A 178 6.18 -1.65 18.91
CA PRO A 178 6.11 -2.98 18.32
C PRO A 178 4.89 -3.08 17.40
N ALA A 179 5.08 -3.62 16.20
CA ALA A 179 3.95 -3.88 15.32
C ALA A 179 3.18 -5.12 15.78
N LEU A 180 1.86 -5.08 15.70
CA LEU A 180 0.96 -6.16 16.07
C LEU A 180 0.04 -6.46 14.90
N TYR A 181 0.10 -7.69 14.39
CA TYR A 181 -0.67 -8.15 13.25
C TYR A 181 -1.58 -9.31 13.65
N GLN A 182 -2.89 -9.16 13.45
CA GLN A 182 -3.90 -10.17 13.76
C GLN A 182 -3.93 -11.23 12.65
N MET A 183 -3.43 -12.44 12.94
CA MET A 183 -3.25 -13.48 11.92
C MET A 183 -4.54 -14.25 11.70
N ARG A 184 -4.84 -15.26 12.54
CA ARG A 184 -6.05 -16.08 12.44
C ARG A 184 -6.51 -16.57 13.79
N ALA A 185 -7.81 -16.82 13.92
CA ALA A 185 -8.39 -17.62 14.99
C ALA A 185 -8.93 -18.94 14.43
N GLY A 186 -8.72 -20.03 15.14
CA GLY A 186 -9.16 -21.39 14.78
C GLY A 186 -8.53 -22.45 15.68
N ASN A 187 -9.09 -23.66 15.68
CA ASN A 187 -8.56 -24.81 16.42
C ASN A 187 -8.31 -24.53 17.93
N GLY A 188 -9.16 -23.71 18.57
CA GLY A 188 -9.04 -23.40 20.00
C GLY A 188 -7.98 -22.34 20.35
N ALA A 189 -7.38 -21.67 19.38
CA ALA A 189 -6.43 -20.59 19.61
C ALA A 189 -6.64 -19.41 18.64
N ALA A 190 -6.09 -18.27 19.01
CA ALA A 190 -5.96 -17.10 18.16
C ALA A 190 -4.50 -16.66 18.10
N SER A 191 -4.03 -16.44 16.89
CA SER A 191 -2.63 -16.20 16.58
C SER A 191 -2.39 -14.76 16.16
N SER A 192 -1.30 -14.18 16.65
CA SER A 192 -0.86 -12.84 16.29
C SER A 192 0.64 -12.82 16.00
N LEU A 193 1.06 -11.98 15.07
CA LEU A 193 2.47 -11.76 14.76
C LEU A 193 2.90 -10.42 15.33
N ILE A 194 3.95 -10.45 16.15
CA ILE A 194 4.61 -9.27 16.67
C ILE A 194 5.91 -9.06 15.91
N GLU A 195 6.15 -7.83 15.46
CA GLU A 195 7.36 -7.45 14.74
C GLU A 195 8.03 -6.23 15.39
N VAL A 196 9.33 -6.33 15.62
CA VAL A 196 10.17 -5.30 16.24
C VAL A 196 11.36 -4.99 15.35
N VAL A 197 11.75 -3.71 15.29
CA VAL A 197 12.88 -3.25 14.47
C VAL A 197 14.20 -3.61 15.15
N ASP A 198 14.30 -3.29 16.43
CA ASP A 198 15.44 -3.63 17.28
C ASP A 198 15.02 -4.65 18.33
N PRO A 199 15.91 -5.59 18.70
CA PRO A 199 15.65 -6.55 19.73
C PRO A 199 15.26 -5.86 21.04
N GLN A 200 14.03 -6.08 21.52
CA GLN A 200 13.50 -5.45 22.73
C GLN A 200 12.68 -6.43 23.60
N GLN A 201 12.38 -6.02 24.84
CA GLN A 201 11.38 -6.68 25.67
C GLN A 201 10.02 -6.05 25.43
N VAL A 202 9.00 -6.88 25.21
CA VAL A 202 7.62 -6.41 25.04
C VAL A 202 6.70 -7.07 26.06
N GLN A 203 5.71 -6.32 26.51
CA GLN A 203 4.57 -6.77 27.28
C GLN A 203 3.40 -6.98 26.33
N VAL A 204 2.76 -8.15 26.36
CA VAL A 204 1.59 -8.49 25.55
C VAL A 204 0.42 -8.75 26.48
N ASP A 205 -0.55 -7.86 26.46
CA ASP A 205 -1.79 -7.97 27.21
C ASP A 205 -2.91 -8.36 26.24
N SER A 206 -3.62 -9.44 26.56
CA SER A 206 -4.65 -10.04 25.71
C SER A 206 -5.92 -10.27 26.51
N THR A 207 -7.04 -9.76 26.03
CA THR A 207 -8.35 -9.93 26.65
C THR A 207 -9.35 -10.42 25.62
N LEU A 208 -9.89 -11.61 25.83
CA LEU A 208 -11.05 -12.10 25.09
C LEU A 208 -12.31 -11.51 25.73
N VAL A 209 -13.10 -10.78 24.95
CA VAL A 209 -14.40 -10.26 25.38
C VAL A 209 -15.54 -10.89 24.58
N ASP A 210 -16.72 -11.00 25.19
CA ASP A 210 -17.93 -11.47 24.52
C ASP A 210 -18.63 -10.36 23.70
N GLY A 211 -19.76 -10.70 23.08
CA GLY A 211 -20.58 -9.76 22.31
C GLY A 211 -21.17 -8.59 23.10
N LYS A 212 -21.18 -8.67 24.45
CA LYS A 212 -21.57 -7.58 25.35
C LYS A 212 -20.35 -6.81 25.88
N SER A 213 -19.15 -7.10 25.38
CA SER A 213 -17.88 -6.55 25.84
C SER A 213 -17.50 -6.95 27.27
N ALA A 214 -18.09 -8.01 27.81
CA ALA A 214 -17.67 -8.57 29.10
C ALA A 214 -16.40 -9.41 28.92
N ALA A 215 -15.42 -9.24 29.81
CA ALA A 215 -14.19 -10.01 29.77
C ALA A 215 -14.45 -11.48 30.11
N VAL A 216 -13.98 -12.37 29.24
CA VAL A 216 -14.11 -13.83 29.37
C VAL A 216 -12.81 -14.43 29.89
N LYS A 217 -11.68 -13.98 29.34
CA LYS A 217 -10.34 -14.41 29.74
C LYS A 217 -9.35 -13.30 29.45
N SER A 218 -8.44 -13.06 30.38
CA SER A 218 -7.30 -12.17 30.19
C SER A 218 -5.99 -12.91 30.40
N ASP A 219 -4.95 -12.49 29.69
CA ASP A 219 -3.59 -13.01 29.80
C ASP A 219 -2.61 -11.84 29.61
N SER A 220 -1.47 -11.92 30.27
CA SER A 220 -0.48 -10.84 30.32
C SER A 220 0.91 -11.48 30.39
N ARG A 221 1.70 -11.34 29.33
CA ARG A 221 3.00 -12.04 29.20
C ARG A 221 4.08 -11.14 28.63
N ARG A 222 5.31 -11.34 29.11
CA ARG A 222 6.51 -10.68 28.55
C ARG A 222 7.24 -11.59 27.58
N TYR A 223 7.75 -10.98 26.52
CA TYR A 223 8.57 -11.64 25.51
C TYR A 223 9.82 -10.83 25.25
N ARG A 224 10.95 -11.52 25.05
CA ARG A 224 12.14 -10.93 24.42
C ARG A 224 12.05 -11.26 22.94
N ILE A 225 11.83 -10.25 22.10
CA ILE A 225 11.63 -10.45 20.65
C ILE A 225 12.82 -9.90 19.89
N GLU A 226 13.25 -10.64 18.88
CA GLU A 226 14.21 -10.24 17.86
C GLU A 226 13.58 -10.44 16.48
N GLY A 227 13.35 -9.34 15.75
CA GLY A 227 12.66 -9.38 14.47
C GLY A 227 11.17 -9.72 14.61
N LYS A 228 10.81 -11.01 14.53
CA LYS A 228 9.43 -11.49 14.42
C LYS A 228 9.14 -12.63 15.39
N GLN A 229 8.01 -12.56 16.09
CA GLN A 229 7.52 -13.61 16.98
C GLN A 229 6.03 -13.83 16.79
N GLN A 230 5.63 -15.08 16.53
CA GLN A 230 4.23 -15.47 16.62
C GLN A 230 3.86 -15.74 18.09
N VAL A 231 2.72 -15.20 18.51
CA VAL A 231 2.15 -15.40 19.84
C VAL A 231 0.77 -16.02 19.71
N GLU A 232 0.46 -16.96 20.60
CA GLU A 232 -0.81 -17.67 20.61
C GLU A 232 -1.58 -17.35 21.88
N PHE A 233 -2.85 -16.98 21.73
CA PHE A 233 -3.82 -16.87 22.80
C PHE A 233 -4.75 -18.08 22.77
N THR A 234 -4.63 -18.96 23.77
CA THR A 234 -5.51 -20.14 23.89
C THR A 234 -6.92 -19.71 24.31
N LEU A 235 -7.92 -20.05 23.49
CA LEU A 235 -9.32 -19.81 23.79
C LEU A 235 -9.79 -20.77 24.92
N PRO A 236 -10.66 -20.32 25.84
CA PRO A 236 -11.26 -21.21 26.84
C PRO A 236 -11.95 -22.42 26.18
N ALA A 237 -11.79 -23.60 26.78
CA ALA A 237 -12.57 -24.76 26.38
C ALA A 237 -14.06 -24.52 26.71
N GLY A 238 -14.96 -24.96 25.83
CA GLY A 238 -16.41 -24.84 26.06
C GLY A 238 -16.97 -23.43 25.97
N LEU A 239 -16.30 -22.51 25.25
CA LEU A 239 -16.93 -21.23 24.86
C LEU A 239 -18.30 -21.48 24.24
N ALA A 240 -19.31 -20.75 24.72
CA ALA A 240 -20.64 -20.78 24.13
C ALA A 240 -20.57 -20.33 22.66
N ALA A 241 -21.50 -20.82 21.84
CA ALA A 241 -21.63 -20.30 20.48
C ALA A 241 -21.96 -18.80 20.54
N GLY A 242 -21.26 -18.00 19.72
CA GLY A 242 -21.42 -16.56 19.73
C GLY A 242 -20.23 -15.81 19.13
N GLU A 243 -20.34 -14.48 19.17
CA GLU A 243 -19.28 -13.57 18.75
C GLU A 243 -18.42 -13.15 19.93
N TYR A 244 -17.12 -13.21 19.71
CA TYR A 244 -16.09 -12.79 20.63
C TYR A 244 -15.10 -11.87 19.92
N ARG A 245 -14.34 -11.13 20.72
CA ARG A 245 -13.28 -10.26 20.20
C ARG A 245 -12.04 -10.45 21.08
N LEU A 246 -10.92 -10.73 20.44
CA LEU A 246 -9.63 -10.73 21.11
C LEU A 246 -9.02 -9.34 21.01
N GLN A 247 -8.99 -8.62 22.12
CA GLN A 247 -8.33 -7.32 22.26
C GLN A 247 -6.90 -7.56 22.69
N GLN A 248 -5.93 -6.98 21.98
CA GLN A 248 -4.53 -7.12 22.33
C GLN A 248 -3.83 -5.76 22.33
N GLN A 249 -2.90 -5.62 23.27
CA GLN A 249 -1.94 -4.53 23.33
C GLN A 249 -0.53 -5.13 23.42
N VAL A 250 0.37 -4.66 22.55
CA VAL A 250 1.81 -4.93 22.68
C VAL A 250 2.49 -3.63 23.06
N THR A 251 3.27 -3.65 24.14
CA THR A 251 3.96 -2.47 24.69
C THR A 251 5.44 -2.76 24.78
N ASP A 252 6.28 -1.91 24.21
CA ASP A 252 7.72 -1.91 24.50
C ASP A 252 7.94 -1.54 25.97
N VAL A 253 8.61 -2.41 26.73
CA VAL A 253 8.87 -2.21 28.16
C VAL A 253 9.77 -1.00 28.40
N ALA A 254 10.73 -0.73 27.52
CA ALA A 254 11.69 0.36 27.72
C ALA A 254 11.08 1.72 27.40
N THR A 255 10.41 1.84 26.25
CA THR A 255 9.91 3.14 25.77
C THR A 255 8.44 3.40 26.10
N GLN A 256 7.73 2.38 26.60
CA GLN A 256 6.29 2.39 26.86
C GLN A 256 5.43 2.66 25.62
N ARG A 257 6.02 2.63 24.41
CA ARG A 257 5.27 2.74 23.16
C ARG A 257 4.49 1.46 22.93
N SER A 258 3.23 1.61 22.54
CA SER A 258 2.34 0.46 22.36
C SER A 258 1.55 0.53 21.06
N GLN A 259 1.13 -0.64 20.61
CA GLN A 259 0.17 -0.82 19.52
C GLN A 259 -0.98 -1.68 20.05
N ARG A 260 -2.21 -1.30 19.70
CA ARG A 260 -3.42 -2.08 19.98
C ARG A 260 -4.01 -2.61 18.69
N SER A 261 -4.72 -3.73 18.78
CA SER A 261 -5.59 -4.22 17.72
C SER A 261 -6.65 -5.15 18.30
N GLU A 262 -7.70 -5.40 17.52
CA GLU A 262 -8.81 -6.27 17.88
C GLU A 262 -9.05 -7.29 16.76
N MET A 263 -9.20 -8.57 17.12
CA MET A 263 -9.54 -9.64 16.17
C MET A 263 -10.96 -10.16 16.45
N PRO A 264 -11.87 -10.15 15.47
CA PRO A 264 -13.18 -10.79 15.60
C PRO A 264 -13.03 -12.33 15.58
N ILE A 265 -13.75 -13.01 16.46
CA ILE A 265 -13.75 -14.47 16.59
C ILE A 265 -15.19 -14.97 16.71
N SER A 266 -15.64 -15.79 15.76
CA SER A 266 -16.95 -16.44 15.81
C SER A 266 -16.81 -17.88 16.26
N VAL A 267 -17.52 -18.28 17.32
CA VAL A 267 -17.54 -19.65 17.86
C VAL A 267 -18.89 -20.30 17.57
N GLY A 268 -18.87 -21.56 17.13
CA GLY A 268 -20.09 -22.35 16.93
C GLY A 268 -20.97 -21.88 15.76
N ARG A 269 -20.45 -21.03 14.87
CA ARG A 269 -21.17 -20.60 13.65
C ARG A 269 -20.95 -21.54 12.47
N PRO A 270 -21.93 -21.62 11.54
CA PRO A 270 -21.69 -22.15 10.20
C PRO A 270 -20.55 -21.42 9.49
N GLN A 271 -19.99 -22.06 8.47
CA GLN A 271 -18.98 -21.42 7.60
C GLN A 271 -19.55 -20.13 6.98
N PRO A 272 -18.80 -19.02 6.98
CA PRO A 272 -19.20 -17.78 6.33
C PRO A 272 -19.54 -17.98 4.85
N LYS A 273 -20.46 -17.16 4.33
CA LYS A 273 -20.84 -17.20 2.90
C LYS A 273 -19.63 -16.91 2.00
N VAL A 274 -18.80 -15.97 2.42
CA VAL A 274 -17.53 -15.64 1.78
C VAL A 274 -16.44 -15.56 2.85
N ALA A 275 -15.38 -16.33 2.68
CA ALA A 275 -14.27 -16.43 3.63
C ALA A 275 -12.92 -16.42 2.91
N LEU A 276 -11.85 -16.50 3.69
CA LEU A 276 -10.52 -16.82 3.19
C LEU A 276 -10.11 -18.20 3.71
N ASP A 277 -9.51 -19.01 2.85
CA ASP A 277 -8.95 -20.28 3.28
C ASP A 277 -7.60 -20.12 3.96
N ALA A 278 -6.98 -21.24 4.35
CA ALA A 278 -5.68 -21.30 5.02
C ALA A 278 -4.50 -20.72 4.19
N GLN A 279 -4.68 -20.54 2.88
CA GLN A 279 -3.69 -19.94 2.01
C GLN A 279 -4.05 -18.50 1.64
N GLY A 280 -5.20 -17.96 2.04
CA GLY A 280 -5.65 -16.61 1.68
C GLY A 280 -6.37 -16.53 0.32
N TYR A 281 -6.86 -17.66 -0.19
CA TYR A 281 -7.79 -17.67 -1.33
C TYR A 281 -9.20 -17.37 -0.87
N THR A 282 -9.95 -16.63 -1.69
CA THR A 282 -11.37 -16.40 -1.46
C THR A 282 -12.14 -17.72 -1.58
N LEU A 283 -12.93 -18.01 -0.55
CA LEU A 283 -13.93 -19.06 -0.55
C LEU A 283 -15.29 -18.42 -0.75
N LYS A 284 -16.07 -18.91 -1.70
CA LYS A 284 -17.50 -18.62 -1.82
C LYS A 284 -18.26 -19.92 -1.54
N GLN A 285 -19.09 -19.92 -0.50
CA GLN A 285 -19.82 -21.11 -0.03
C GLN A 285 -18.89 -22.32 0.16
N GLY A 286 -17.75 -22.10 0.82
CA GLY A 286 -16.75 -23.14 1.10
C GLY A 286 -15.90 -23.59 -0.10
N LYS A 287 -16.14 -23.09 -1.32
CA LYS A 287 -15.36 -23.43 -2.51
C LYS A 287 -14.46 -22.28 -2.90
N ARG A 288 -13.21 -22.59 -3.28
CA ARG A 288 -12.30 -21.56 -3.80
C ARG A 288 -12.91 -20.88 -5.03
N PHE A 289 -12.81 -19.56 -5.03
CA PHE A 289 -13.35 -18.66 -6.03
C PHE A 289 -12.24 -17.66 -6.37
N PHE A 290 -11.97 -17.46 -7.66
CA PHE A 290 -11.01 -16.45 -8.11
C PHE A 290 -11.79 -15.20 -8.52
N PRO A 291 -11.74 -14.10 -7.75
CA PRO A 291 -12.39 -12.86 -8.14
C PRO A 291 -11.75 -12.31 -9.41
N LEU A 292 -12.47 -12.41 -10.53
CA LEU A 292 -12.11 -11.79 -11.79
C LEU A 292 -13.12 -10.66 -12.03
N GLY A 293 -12.73 -9.47 -11.58
CA GLY A 293 -13.62 -8.34 -11.49
C GLY A 293 -13.32 -7.23 -12.48
N ILE A 294 -14.25 -6.29 -12.60
CA ILE A 294 -14.06 -5.05 -13.34
C ILE A 294 -14.75 -3.89 -12.59
N TYR A 295 -14.06 -2.75 -12.57
CA TYR A 295 -14.59 -1.51 -11.99
C TYR A 295 -15.55 -0.82 -12.94
N MET A 296 -16.55 -0.18 -12.36
CA MET A 296 -17.56 0.62 -13.03
C MET A 296 -17.91 1.83 -12.16
N TYR A 297 -18.43 2.89 -12.75
CA TYR A 297 -19.08 3.97 -12.02
C TYR A 297 -20.20 4.59 -12.87
N GLY A 298 -21.01 5.41 -12.22
CA GLY A 298 -22.25 5.96 -12.78
C GLY A 298 -23.33 4.89 -12.99
N GLU A 299 -24.38 5.26 -13.73
CA GLU A 299 -25.54 4.41 -14.03
C GLU A 299 -25.28 3.41 -15.17
N MET A 300 -24.10 2.78 -15.18
CA MET A 300 -23.68 1.84 -16.24
C MET A 300 -24.10 0.39 -16.00
N ALA A 301 -24.78 0.08 -14.89
CA ALA A 301 -25.32 -1.27 -14.63
C ALA A 301 -26.64 -1.52 -15.41
N THR A 302 -26.59 -1.37 -16.73
CA THR A 302 -27.70 -1.67 -17.67
C THR A 302 -27.60 -3.08 -18.22
N ASP A 303 -28.67 -3.61 -18.80
CA ASP A 303 -28.69 -4.96 -19.37
C ASP A 303 -27.62 -5.18 -20.44
N GLU A 304 -27.43 -4.20 -21.33
CA GLU A 304 -26.39 -4.24 -22.37
C GLU A 304 -24.98 -4.37 -21.77
N HIS A 305 -24.65 -3.52 -20.79
CA HIS A 305 -23.32 -3.47 -20.19
C HIS A 305 -23.05 -4.72 -19.32
N LEU A 306 -24.03 -5.17 -18.54
CA LEU A 306 -23.90 -6.35 -17.69
C LEU A 306 -23.78 -7.63 -18.53
N ALA A 307 -24.55 -7.76 -19.62
CA ALA A 307 -24.39 -8.86 -20.57
C ALA A 307 -22.98 -8.86 -21.19
N ARG A 308 -22.53 -7.71 -21.69
CA ARG A 308 -21.19 -7.56 -22.28
C ARG A 308 -20.08 -7.99 -21.30
N ILE A 309 -20.18 -7.59 -20.03
CA ILE A 309 -19.20 -7.92 -18.99
C ILE A 309 -19.22 -9.41 -18.65
N ARG A 310 -20.41 -10.01 -18.46
CA ARG A 310 -20.57 -11.45 -18.23
C ARG A 310 -19.96 -12.27 -19.37
N ASP A 311 -20.26 -11.89 -20.62
CA ASP A 311 -19.83 -12.64 -21.82
C ASP A 311 -18.31 -12.58 -22.03
N ALA A 312 -17.65 -11.54 -21.51
CA ALA A 312 -16.19 -11.46 -21.45
C ALA A 312 -15.57 -12.38 -20.37
N GLY A 313 -16.37 -13.03 -19.53
CA GLY A 313 -15.91 -13.97 -18.50
C GLY A 313 -15.68 -13.36 -17.13
N PHE A 314 -15.98 -12.07 -16.93
CA PHE A 314 -15.93 -11.46 -15.60
C PHE A 314 -17.02 -12.07 -14.71
N ASN A 315 -16.66 -12.32 -13.45
CA ASN A 315 -17.56 -12.91 -12.46
C ASN A 315 -17.91 -11.94 -11.32
N THR A 316 -17.23 -10.79 -11.24
CA THR A 316 -17.34 -9.84 -10.13
C THR A 316 -17.44 -8.40 -10.65
N LEU A 317 -18.22 -7.57 -9.99
CA LEU A 317 -18.36 -6.15 -10.27
C LEU A 317 -18.10 -5.33 -9.01
N LEU A 318 -17.38 -4.23 -9.18
CA LEU A 318 -17.31 -3.16 -8.19
C LEU A 318 -17.79 -1.88 -8.87
N ASN A 319 -18.88 -1.30 -8.37
CA ASN A 319 -19.33 0.01 -8.84
C ASN A 319 -19.23 1.05 -7.71
N TYR A 320 -18.50 2.14 -7.97
CA TYR A 320 -18.21 3.17 -6.97
C TYR A 320 -19.44 3.88 -6.42
N ASN A 321 -20.50 4.00 -7.22
CA ASN A 321 -21.59 4.92 -6.95
C ASN A 321 -22.57 4.39 -5.90
N TYR A 322 -22.82 3.09 -5.81
CA TYR A 322 -23.96 2.58 -5.03
C TYR A 322 -23.83 2.71 -3.50
N GLY A 323 -22.68 3.15 -2.99
CA GLY A 323 -22.50 3.58 -1.60
C GLY A 323 -22.84 5.04 -1.31
N THR A 324 -23.08 5.85 -2.34
CA THR A 324 -23.26 7.30 -2.25
C THR A 324 -24.46 7.81 -3.07
N VAL A 325 -24.70 7.26 -4.27
CA VAL A 325 -25.78 7.64 -5.20
C VAL A 325 -26.32 6.45 -6.00
N GLY A 326 -27.57 6.52 -6.46
CA GLY A 326 -28.24 5.48 -7.25
C GLY A 326 -29.20 4.59 -6.44
N ASP A 327 -29.70 3.51 -7.06
CA ASP A 327 -30.57 2.51 -6.41
C ASP A 327 -29.81 1.17 -6.20
N PRO A 328 -29.23 0.96 -5.00
CA PRO A 328 -28.55 -0.27 -4.64
C PRO A 328 -29.40 -1.54 -4.77
N ASN A 329 -30.71 -1.48 -4.47
CA ASN A 329 -31.58 -2.66 -4.58
C ASN A 329 -31.71 -3.09 -6.04
N ARG A 330 -31.92 -2.12 -6.95
CA ARG A 330 -31.94 -2.40 -8.39
C ARG A 330 -30.59 -2.93 -8.87
N TYR A 331 -29.48 -2.42 -8.34
CA TYR A 331 -28.14 -2.91 -8.68
C TYR A 331 -27.93 -4.37 -8.30
N PHE A 332 -28.25 -4.77 -7.06
CA PHE A 332 -28.18 -6.17 -6.64
C PHE A 332 -29.09 -7.06 -7.49
N ARG A 333 -30.37 -6.69 -7.68
CA ARG A 333 -31.30 -7.46 -8.54
C ARG A 333 -30.77 -7.63 -9.96
N LYS A 334 -30.25 -6.56 -10.58
CA LYS A 334 -29.72 -6.61 -11.94
C LYS A 334 -28.47 -7.49 -12.03
N THR A 335 -27.49 -7.29 -11.13
CA THR A 335 -26.25 -8.10 -11.16
C THR A 335 -26.52 -9.59 -10.92
N GLN A 336 -27.49 -9.94 -10.07
CA GLN A 336 -27.94 -11.32 -9.87
C GLN A 336 -28.47 -11.97 -11.16
N GLN A 337 -29.24 -11.25 -11.98
CA GLN A 337 -29.76 -11.75 -13.26
C GLN A 337 -28.64 -12.17 -14.24
N TYR A 338 -27.45 -11.60 -14.09
CA TYR A 338 -26.28 -11.93 -14.92
C TYR A 338 -25.27 -12.82 -14.21
N GLY A 339 -25.57 -13.32 -13.00
CA GLY A 339 -24.68 -14.18 -12.22
C GLY A 339 -23.44 -13.48 -11.65
N LEU A 340 -23.41 -12.15 -11.67
CA LEU A 340 -22.25 -11.35 -11.27
C LEU A 340 -22.24 -11.14 -9.76
N GLN A 341 -21.09 -11.36 -9.14
CA GLN A 341 -20.86 -11.02 -7.74
C GLN A 341 -20.66 -9.50 -7.59
N VAL A 342 -21.00 -8.96 -6.42
CA VAL A 342 -20.91 -7.53 -6.10
C VAL A 342 -19.89 -7.33 -5.00
N ILE A 343 -18.95 -6.43 -5.26
CA ILE A 343 -18.17 -5.76 -4.23
C ILE A 343 -18.83 -4.41 -3.99
N PHE A 344 -19.45 -4.24 -2.81
CA PHE A 344 -20.27 -3.08 -2.51
C PHE A 344 -19.44 -1.95 -1.89
N SER A 345 -19.50 -0.75 -2.47
CA SER A 345 -18.68 0.40 -2.05
C SER A 345 -19.22 1.07 -0.78
N LEU A 346 -18.37 1.17 0.25
CA LEU A 346 -18.52 1.97 1.48
C LEU A 346 -17.33 2.93 1.68
N LYS A 347 -16.46 3.01 0.68
CA LYS A 347 -15.14 3.65 0.73
C LYS A 347 -15.19 5.15 1.04
N ASP A 348 -16.27 5.83 0.64
CA ASP A 348 -16.40 7.28 0.78
C ASP A 348 -16.99 7.70 2.13
N LEU A 349 -17.41 6.74 2.97
CA LEU A 349 -18.08 7.03 4.23
C LEU A 349 -17.07 7.40 5.34
N TYR A 350 -16.30 8.48 5.14
CA TYR A 350 -15.34 9.02 6.09
C TYR A 350 -15.44 10.54 6.18
N PRO A 351 -15.41 11.12 7.40
CA PRO A 351 -15.49 12.57 7.57
C PRO A 351 -14.27 13.28 6.96
N GLY A 352 -14.52 14.46 6.37
CA GLY A 352 -13.47 15.34 5.85
C GLY A 352 -12.84 14.90 4.52
N THR A 353 -13.26 13.78 3.93
CA THR A 353 -12.73 13.33 2.63
C THR A 353 -13.47 14.01 1.47
N ARG A 354 -12.78 14.16 0.33
CA ARG A 354 -13.31 14.85 -0.86
C ARG A 354 -14.63 14.26 -1.38
N PHE A 355 -14.79 12.94 -1.29
CA PHE A 355 -15.94 12.21 -1.86
C PHE A 355 -16.99 11.86 -0.82
N ALA A 356 -16.83 12.32 0.43
CA ALA A 356 -17.77 12.01 1.49
C ALA A 356 -19.17 12.54 1.16
N PRO A 357 -20.22 11.68 1.19
CA PRO A 357 -21.56 12.13 0.87
C PRO A 357 -22.12 13.03 1.96
N GLN A 358 -22.88 14.06 1.58
CA GLN A 358 -23.68 14.82 2.53
C GLN A 358 -24.76 13.94 3.15
N THR A 359 -24.87 13.93 4.47
CA THR A 359 -25.84 13.10 5.20
C THR A 359 -26.20 13.72 6.55
N LYS A 360 -27.40 13.41 7.03
CA LYS A 360 -27.86 13.76 8.40
C LYS A 360 -27.43 12.72 9.45
N LEU A 361 -26.98 11.54 9.01
CA LEU A 361 -26.49 10.46 9.87
C LEU A 361 -24.97 10.61 10.07
N SER A 362 -24.45 10.03 11.16
CA SER A 362 -23.00 9.82 11.24
C SER A 362 -22.56 8.77 10.21
N TYR A 363 -21.30 8.84 9.75
CA TYR A 363 -20.77 7.84 8.80
C TYR A 363 -20.81 6.39 9.34
N PRO A 364 -20.56 6.12 10.64
CA PRO A 364 -20.80 4.80 11.21
C PRO A 364 -22.27 4.36 11.14
N GLN A 365 -23.24 5.25 11.40
CA GLN A 365 -24.66 4.93 11.26
C GLN A 365 -25.03 4.62 9.81
N LEU A 366 -24.51 5.41 8.86
CA LEU A 366 -24.76 5.19 7.43
C LEU A 366 -24.15 3.87 6.95
N THR A 367 -22.92 3.56 7.40
CA THR A 367 -22.27 2.26 7.18
C THR A 367 -23.14 1.11 7.69
N ALA A 368 -23.63 1.20 8.94
CA ALA A 368 -24.49 0.19 9.53
C ALA A 368 -25.79 -0.01 8.73
N ASN A 369 -26.43 1.07 8.29
CA ASN A 369 -27.65 1.01 7.49
C ASN A 369 -27.45 0.24 6.17
N TYR A 370 -26.33 0.47 5.47
CA TYR A 370 -26.03 -0.28 4.25
C TYR A 370 -25.71 -1.75 4.53
N VAL A 371 -24.90 -2.03 5.56
CA VAL A 371 -24.51 -3.39 5.92
C VAL A 371 -25.72 -4.21 6.33
N GLU A 372 -26.54 -3.72 7.25
CA GLU A 372 -27.75 -4.41 7.70
C GLU A 372 -28.73 -4.67 6.55
N LYS A 373 -28.84 -3.74 5.62
CA LYS A 373 -29.74 -3.87 4.48
C LYS A 373 -29.29 -4.92 3.46
N PHE A 374 -27.99 -5.02 3.18
CA PHE A 374 -27.49 -5.82 2.05
C PHE A 374 -26.63 -7.04 2.43
N LYS A 375 -26.32 -7.27 3.71
CA LYS A 375 -25.55 -8.45 4.16
C LYS A 375 -26.17 -9.81 3.81
N HIS A 376 -27.45 -9.84 3.45
CA HIS A 376 -28.13 -11.07 3.06
C HIS A 376 -28.23 -11.27 1.54
N GLU A 377 -27.75 -10.32 0.73
CA GLU A 377 -27.76 -10.44 -0.73
C GLU A 377 -26.91 -11.63 -1.20
N PRO A 378 -27.46 -12.57 -2.00
CA PRO A 378 -26.79 -13.83 -2.34
C PRO A 378 -25.56 -13.68 -3.23
N ASN A 379 -25.40 -12.55 -3.91
CA ASN A 379 -24.25 -12.24 -4.76
C ASN A 379 -23.32 -11.18 -4.16
N LEU A 380 -23.48 -10.80 -2.88
CA LEU A 380 -22.47 -9.99 -2.19
C LEU A 380 -21.19 -10.81 -2.01
N LEU A 381 -20.05 -10.25 -2.40
CA LEU A 381 -18.73 -10.86 -2.24
C LEU A 381 -17.94 -10.19 -1.13
N ALA A 382 -17.89 -8.85 -1.15
CA ALA A 382 -17.12 -8.07 -0.21
C ALA A 382 -17.66 -6.64 -0.07
N TRP A 383 -17.29 -5.99 1.04
CA TRP A 383 -17.48 -4.57 1.30
C TRP A 383 -16.19 -3.81 0.96
N TYR A 384 -16.23 -2.90 -0.01
CA TYR A 384 -15.09 -2.06 -0.35
C TYR A 384 -15.03 -0.84 0.57
N ILE A 385 -14.07 -0.84 1.48
CA ILE A 385 -14.05 0.08 2.64
C ILE A 385 -13.00 1.18 2.53
N ASN A 386 -12.01 1.07 1.64
CA ASN A 386 -10.98 2.09 1.47
C ASN A 386 -10.43 2.10 0.03
N ASP A 387 -10.21 3.32 -0.48
CA ASP A 387 -9.72 3.63 -1.83
C ASP A 387 -8.61 4.68 -1.66
N GLU A 388 -7.38 4.20 -1.49
CA GLU A 388 -6.16 5.01 -1.45
C GLU A 388 -6.08 6.08 -0.34
N LEU A 389 -6.93 6.05 0.70
CA LEU A 389 -6.78 6.97 1.83
C LEU A 389 -5.46 6.70 2.56
N GLY A 390 -4.76 7.78 2.93
CA GLY A 390 -3.43 7.76 3.52
C GLY A 390 -3.38 7.20 4.95
N PRO A 391 -2.16 6.98 5.51
CA PRO A 391 -1.97 6.36 6.82
C PRO A 391 -2.72 7.05 7.97
N GLU A 392 -3.00 8.35 7.85
CA GLU A 392 -3.78 9.14 8.79
C GLU A 392 -5.23 8.68 8.95
N TYR A 393 -5.75 7.87 8.02
CA TYR A 393 -7.08 7.26 8.07
C TYR A 393 -7.10 5.80 8.55
N VAL A 394 -5.93 5.17 8.76
CA VAL A 394 -5.83 3.75 9.15
C VAL A 394 -6.70 3.41 10.38
N PRO A 395 -6.69 4.21 11.48
CA PRO A 395 -7.55 3.93 12.63
C PRO A 395 -9.04 3.88 12.28
N GLN A 396 -9.52 4.80 11.45
CA GLN A 396 -10.91 4.90 11.02
C GLN A 396 -11.28 3.75 10.06
N ILE A 397 -10.34 3.30 9.23
CA ILE A 397 -10.54 2.16 8.33
C ILE A 397 -10.60 0.86 9.13
N GLU A 398 -9.71 0.65 10.12
CA GLU A 398 -9.76 -0.50 11.03
C GLU A 398 -11.06 -0.51 11.84
N GLU A 399 -11.51 0.63 12.34
CA GLU A 399 -12.80 0.72 13.05
C GLU A 399 -13.98 0.37 12.13
N LYS A 400 -13.98 0.81 10.86
CA LYS A 400 -14.99 0.42 9.87
C LYS A 400 -14.93 -1.07 9.57
N HIS A 401 -13.74 -1.65 9.40
CA HIS A 401 -13.57 -3.10 9.23
C HIS A 401 -14.21 -3.87 10.39
N LEU A 402 -13.86 -3.51 11.63
CA LEU A 402 -14.42 -4.13 12.83
C LEU A 402 -15.94 -3.93 12.93
N GLN A 403 -16.44 -2.75 12.56
CA GLN A 403 -17.88 -2.50 12.48
C GLN A 403 -18.57 -3.43 11.49
N VAL A 404 -18.04 -3.55 10.27
CA VAL A 404 -18.59 -4.46 9.25
C VAL A 404 -18.54 -5.90 9.76
N LYS A 405 -17.41 -6.36 10.34
CA LYS A 405 -17.30 -7.73 10.87
C LYS A 405 -18.30 -8.04 11.98
N ARG A 406 -18.70 -7.05 12.79
CA ARG A 406 -19.77 -7.21 13.81
C ARG A 406 -21.16 -7.35 13.19
N LEU A 407 -21.46 -6.58 12.15
CA LEU A 407 -22.80 -6.54 11.54
C LEU A 407 -23.00 -7.64 10.48
N ASP A 408 -21.93 -7.98 9.76
CA ASP A 408 -21.86 -8.96 8.69
C ASP A 408 -20.55 -9.77 8.77
N PRO A 409 -20.51 -10.82 9.61
CA PRO A 409 -19.37 -11.73 9.67
C PRO A 409 -19.27 -12.65 8.44
N ASP A 410 -20.32 -12.73 7.61
CA ASP A 410 -20.46 -13.67 6.51
C ASP A 410 -19.70 -13.25 5.24
N HIS A 411 -19.27 -11.98 5.14
CA HIS A 411 -18.57 -11.44 3.97
C HIS A 411 -17.23 -10.79 4.31
N LEU A 412 -16.42 -10.61 3.27
CA LEU A 412 -15.10 -10.00 3.35
C LEU A 412 -15.19 -8.47 3.33
N THR A 413 -14.17 -7.82 3.86
CA THR A 413 -13.84 -6.42 3.61
C THR A 413 -12.65 -6.33 2.65
N PHE A 414 -12.70 -5.36 1.75
CA PHE A 414 -11.74 -5.15 0.67
C PHE A 414 -11.25 -3.70 0.66
N GLN A 415 -9.96 -3.50 0.38
CA GLN A 415 -9.37 -2.18 0.20
C GLN A 415 -8.28 -2.19 -0.88
N VAL A 416 -7.95 -1.01 -1.41
CA VAL A 416 -6.89 -0.79 -2.41
C VAL A 416 -6.01 0.39 -2.00
N LEU A 417 -4.71 0.30 -2.30
CA LEU A 417 -3.72 1.37 -2.14
C LEU A 417 -2.81 1.51 -3.38
N ASP A 418 -2.55 2.76 -3.78
CA ASP A 418 -1.63 3.14 -4.86
C ASP A 418 -0.15 3.11 -4.45
N LYS A 419 0.11 2.97 -3.14
CA LYS A 419 1.44 2.99 -2.52
C LYS A 419 1.65 1.73 -1.69
N THR A 420 2.56 0.88 -2.16
CA THR A 420 2.85 -0.39 -1.47
C THR A 420 3.77 -0.24 -0.26
N GLY A 421 4.48 0.89 -0.13
CA GLY A 421 5.36 1.18 1.01
C GLY A 421 4.63 1.25 2.37
N THR A 422 3.32 1.50 2.37
CA THR A 422 2.51 1.64 3.58
C THR A 422 1.59 0.45 3.85
N LEU A 423 1.51 -0.54 2.95
CA LEU A 423 0.56 -1.67 3.02
C LEU A 423 0.54 -2.39 4.38
N ASN A 424 1.70 -2.55 5.03
CA ASN A 424 1.78 -3.19 6.35
C ASN A 424 0.95 -2.46 7.42
N ALA A 425 0.84 -1.12 7.35
CA ALA A 425 0.05 -0.34 8.30
C ALA A 425 -1.45 -0.67 8.21
N TYR A 426 -1.91 -1.18 7.07
CA TYR A 426 -3.32 -1.49 6.80
C TYR A 426 -3.64 -2.99 6.98
N PHE A 427 -2.69 -3.79 7.47
CA PHE A 427 -2.89 -5.24 7.55
C PHE A 427 -4.09 -5.63 8.42
N ASN A 428 -4.32 -4.93 9.53
CA ASN A 428 -5.47 -5.19 10.43
C ASN A 428 -6.76 -4.50 9.94
N SER A 429 -6.70 -3.63 8.92
CA SER A 429 -7.84 -2.80 8.51
C SER A 429 -8.70 -3.41 7.40
N SER A 430 -8.43 -4.65 6.96
CA SER A 430 -9.28 -5.38 6.02
C SER A 430 -9.02 -6.90 6.02
N ASP A 431 -9.89 -7.66 5.35
CA ASP A 431 -9.65 -9.08 5.04
C ASP A 431 -8.80 -9.25 3.77
N VAL A 432 -9.00 -8.36 2.79
CA VAL A 432 -8.31 -8.38 1.49
C VAL A 432 -7.53 -7.09 1.29
N LEU A 433 -6.25 -7.24 0.93
CA LEU A 433 -5.35 -6.18 0.53
C LEU A 433 -5.17 -6.20 -0.99
N ALA A 434 -5.16 -5.03 -1.61
CA ALA A 434 -4.86 -4.89 -3.02
C ALA A 434 -4.08 -3.61 -3.33
N SER A 435 -3.51 -3.59 -4.52
CA SER A 435 -2.71 -2.48 -5.03
C SER A 435 -3.02 -2.21 -6.50
N ASP A 436 -2.94 -0.95 -6.91
CA ASP A 436 -3.12 -0.47 -8.29
C ASP A 436 -1.88 0.25 -8.84
N PRO A 437 -1.06 -0.44 -9.67
CA PRO A 437 0.21 0.10 -10.15
C PRO A 437 0.09 1.10 -11.32
N TYR A 438 -0.98 1.02 -12.11
CA TYR A 438 -1.27 1.76 -13.36
C TYR A 438 -0.07 2.30 -14.18
N PRO A 439 0.86 1.43 -14.65
CA PRO A 439 2.12 1.85 -15.26
C PRO A 439 2.01 2.33 -16.72
N VAL A 440 1.00 1.88 -17.48
CA VAL A 440 0.94 2.11 -18.93
C VAL A 440 0.79 3.59 -19.25
N GLY A 441 1.70 4.08 -20.09
CA GLY A 441 1.78 5.48 -20.47
C GLY A 441 2.40 6.40 -19.41
N ARG A 442 2.77 5.89 -18.22
CA ARG A 442 3.51 6.64 -17.18
C ARG A 442 4.96 6.15 -17.02
N ASP A 443 5.16 4.84 -17.09
CA ASP A 443 6.44 4.20 -16.81
C ASP A 443 7.15 3.77 -18.09
N ALA A 444 8.44 3.47 -17.97
CA ALA A 444 9.25 2.93 -19.07
C ALA A 444 9.04 1.42 -19.31
N ASP A 445 8.39 0.72 -18.38
CA ASP A 445 8.12 -0.71 -18.44
C ASP A 445 6.95 -1.09 -17.48
N LEU A 446 6.60 -2.38 -17.42
CA LEU A 446 5.50 -2.89 -16.57
C LEU A 446 5.99 -3.54 -15.27
N THR A 447 7.26 -3.39 -14.88
CA THR A 447 7.84 -4.07 -13.71
C THR A 447 7.15 -3.66 -12.39
N ARG A 448 6.60 -2.45 -12.31
CA ARG A 448 5.81 -1.98 -11.16
C ARG A 448 4.65 -2.93 -10.84
N THR A 449 3.98 -3.50 -11.85
CA THR A 449 2.85 -4.41 -11.62
C THR A 449 3.26 -5.67 -10.88
N LEU A 450 4.37 -6.28 -11.28
CA LEU A 450 4.93 -7.46 -10.61
C LEU A 450 5.34 -7.13 -9.18
N GLU A 451 6.06 -6.01 -9.01
CA GLU A 451 6.59 -5.58 -7.72
C GLU A 451 5.47 -5.29 -6.71
N TYR A 452 4.47 -4.51 -7.12
CA TYR A 452 3.33 -4.18 -6.28
C TYR A 452 2.61 -5.46 -5.84
N THR A 453 2.37 -6.37 -6.77
CA THR A 453 1.67 -7.61 -6.47
C THR A 453 2.47 -8.52 -5.52
N ARG A 454 3.80 -8.62 -5.70
CA ARG A 454 4.67 -9.37 -4.79
C ARG A 454 4.62 -8.81 -3.37
N ILE A 455 4.68 -7.48 -3.22
CA ILE A 455 4.61 -6.82 -1.91
C ILE A 455 3.24 -7.07 -1.27
N THR A 456 2.16 -6.89 -2.01
CA THR A 456 0.80 -7.18 -1.53
C THR A 456 0.66 -8.63 -1.07
N SER A 457 1.18 -9.59 -1.85
CA SER A 457 1.17 -11.02 -1.49
C SER A 457 1.98 -11.33 -0.23
N GLN A 458 3.16 -10.69 -0.08
CA GLN A 458 4.00 -10.83 1.11
C GLN A 458 3.35 -10.23 2.36
N VAL A 459 2.81 -9.01 2.27
CA VAL A 459 2.13 -8.35 3.40
C VAL A 459 0.88 -9.10 3.82
N ALA A 460 0.16 -9.71 2.88
CA ALA A 460 -1.00 -10.55 3.18
C ALA A 460 -0.64 -11.79 4.02
N ARG A 461 0.64 -12.19 4.09
CA ARG A 461 1.18 -13.28 4.94
C ARG A 461 0.40 -14.59 4.82
N GLN A 462 -0.19 -14.85 3.65
CA GLN A 462 -1.09 -15.99 3.38
C GLN A 462 -2.29 -16.11 4.33
N VAL A 463 -2.61 -15.07 5.11
CA VAL A 463 -3.76 -14.99 6.01
C VAL A 463 -4.82 -14.01 5.54
N LYS A 464 -4.42 -13.03 4.71
CA LYS A 464 -5.30 -12.09 4.00
C LYS A 464 -5.43 -12.47 2.52
N GLY A 465 -6.46 -11.96 1.87
CA GLY A 465 -6.53 -11.96 0.41
C GLY A 465 -5.51 -10.98 -0.16
N ALA A 466 -4.84 -11.36 -1.25
CA ALA A 466 -3.92 -10.49 -1.98
C ALA A 466 -4.41 -10.36 -3.42
N TRP A 467 -5.04 -9.23 -3.76
CA TRP A 467 -5.59 -8.99 -5.10
C TRP A 467 -4.81 -7.90 -5.84
N LEU A 468 -4.97 -7.84 -7.16
CA LEU A 468 -4.40 -6.80 -8.02
C LEU A 468 -5.54 -6.02 -8.67
N VAL A 469 -5.41 -4.70 -8.73
CA VAL A 469 -6.26 -3.86 -9.59
C VAL A 469 -5.42 -3.40 -10.78
N MET A 470 -5.64 -3.99 -11.96
CA MET A 470 -4.81 -3.77 -13.15
C MET A 470 -5.38 -2.70 -14.08
N GLN A 471 -4.52 -2.06 -14.87
CA GLN A 471 -4.90 -0.97 -15.76
C GLN A 471 -5.52 -1.47 -17.07
N ILE A 472 -6.75 -1.02 -17.33
CA ILE A 472 -7.35 -0.98 -18.67
C ILE A 472 -7.76 0.43 -19.11
N MET A 473 -7.78 1.40 -18.19
CA MET A 473 -8.07 2.80 -18.50
C MET A 473 -6.89 3.53 -19.16
N ASP A 474 -7.22 4.60 -19.88
CA ASP A 474 -6.26 5.60 -20.35
C ASP A 474 -6.17 6.73 -19.32
N HIS A 475 -4.95 7.10 -18.89
CA HIS A 475 -4.72 8.23 -17.99
C HIS A 475 -5.27 9.56 -18.54
N ALA A 476 -5.44 9.68 -19.86
CA ALA A 476 -6.08 10.82 -20.46
C ALA A 476 -7.53 11.00 -20.02
N ALA A 477 -8.22 9.97 -19.49
CA ALA A 477 -9.56 10.08 -18.92
C ALA A 477 -9.62 11.11 -17.78
N TYR A 478 -8.61 11.14 -16.91
CA TYR A 478 -8.55 12.05 -15.75
C TYR A 478 -7.74 13.33 -15.99
N ALA A 479 -6.89 13.35 -17.03
CA ALA A 479 -6.03 14.49 -17.36
C ALA A 479 -6.29 14.96 -18.79
N PRO A 480 -7.21 15.93 -19.03
CA PRO A 480 -7.62 16.35 -20.37
C PRO A 480 -6.50 16.83 -21.29
N LYS A 481 -5.41 17.37 -20.73
CA LYS A 481 -4.24 17.84 -21.47
C LYS A 481 -3.27 16.72 -21.86
N ARG A 482 -3.45 15.51 -21.32
CA ARG A 482 -2.58 14.36 -21.60
C ARG A 482 -2.95 13.77 -22.95
N LYS A 483 -1.94 13.47 -23.78
CA LYS A 483 -2.13 12.73 -25.03
C LYS A 483 -2.72 11.34 -24.72
N PRO A 484 -3.81 10.91 -25.38
CA PRO A 484 -4.37 9.58 -25.20
C PRO A 484 -3.34 8.46 -25.42
N ARG A 485 -3.31 7.51 -24.50
CA ARG A 485 -2.54 6.27 -24.58
C ARG A 485 -3.27 5.12 -23.89
N GLN A 486 -4.25 4.59 -24.60
CA GLN A 486 -4.99 3.38 -24.21
C GLN A 486 -4.04 2.16 -24.12
N PRO A 487 -4.10 1.35 -23.05
CA PRO A 487 -3.41 0.05 -23.00
C PRO A 487 -3.77 -0.87 -24.16
N THR A 488 -2.75 -1.50 -24.74
CA THR A 488 -2.89 -2.53 -25.78
C THR A 488 -3.24 -3.88 -25.15
N GLU A 489 -3.73 -4.83 -25.96
CA GLU A 489 -4.00 -6.20 -25.49
C GLU A 489 -2.75 -6.87 -24.90
N ALA A 490 -1.58 -6.70 -25.55
CA ALA A 490 -0.32 -7.24 -25.05
C ALA A 490 0.03 -6.68 -23.66
N GLU A 491 -0.13 -5.37 -23.45
CA GLU A 491 0.11 -4.75 -22.14
C GLU A 491 -0.89 -5.20 -21.07
N MET A 492 -2.18 -5.34 -21.42
CA MET A 492 -3.20 -5.85 -20.48
C MET A 492 -2.89 -7.30 -20.08
N ARG A 493 -2.59 -8.17 -21.06
CA ARG A 493 -2.18 -9.56 -20.85
C ARG A 493 -0.91 -9.67 -19.99
N ASN A 494 0.08 -8.83 -20.27
CA ASN A 494 1.32 -8.79 -19.52
C ASN A 494 1.09 -8.40 -18.06
N GLN A 495 0.33 -7.32 -17.81
CA GLN A 495 -0.06 -6.93 -16.45
C GLN A 495 -0.78 -8.06 -15.70
N ALA A 496 -1.72 -8.74 -16.34
CA ALA A 496 -2.42 -9.88 -15.73
C ALA A 496 -1.43 -11.00 -15.36
N TRP A 497 -0.51 -11.38 -16.25
CA TRP A 497 0.45 -12.47 -15.96
C TRP A 497 1.45 -12.06 -14.90
N LEU A 498 1.95 -10.82 -14.92
CA LEU A 498 2.80 -10.28 -13.87
C LEU A 498 2.09 -10.29 -12.51
N GLY A 499 0.77 -10.01 -12.48
CA GLY A 499 -0.05 -10.15 -11.28
C GLY A 499 -0.11 -11.59 -10.78
N LEU A 500 -0.45 -12.54 -11.65
CA LEU A 500 -0.51 -13.96 -11.29
C LEU A 500 0.87 -14.47 -10.83
N ILE A 501 1.94 -14.18 -11.57
CA ILE A 501 3.33 -14.53 -11.22
C ILE A 501 3.76 -13.84 -9.91
N GLY A 502 3.24 -12.64 -9.63
CA GLY A 502 3.43 -11.91 -8.37
C GLY A 502 2.71 -12.54 -7.17
N GLY A 503 1.72 -13.42 -7.42
CA GLY A 503 0.97 -14.12 -6.39
C GLY A 503 -0.41 -13.53 -6.08
N ALA A 504 -1.01 -12.81 -7.03
CA ALA A 504 -2.40 -12.37 -6.92
C ALA A 504 -3.38 -13.56 -6.86
N LYS A 505 -4.38 -13.46 -5.97
CA LYS A 505 -5.46 -14.44 -5.77
C LYS A 505 -6.83 -13.91 -6.20
N GLY A 506 -6.83 -12.73 -6.83
CA GLY A 506 -7.95 -12.06 -7.47
C GLY A 506 -7.40 -10.91 -8.32
N ILE A 507 -8.05 -10.61 -9.43
CA ILE A 507 -7.67 -9.52 -10.34
C ILE A 507 -8.92 -8.72 -10.70
N LEU A 508 -8.86 -7.41 -10.50
CA LEU A 508 -9.89 -6.46 -10.91
C LEU A 508 -9.34 -5.54 -12.02
N PHE A 509 -10.16 -5.24 -13.01
CA PHE A 509 -9.79 -4.43 -14.17
C PHE A 509 -10.29 -2.98 -13.96
N TYR A 510 -9.40 -2.00 -14.05
CA TYR A 510 -9.72 -0.58 -13.84
C TYR A 510 -9.55 0.26 -15.11
N SER A 511 -10.61 0.81 -15.72
CA SER A 511 -12.03 0.58 -15.42
C SER A 511 -12.86 0.48 -16.71
N TYR A 512 -14.04 -0.14 -16.62
CA TYR A 512 -14.99 -0.27 -17.74
C TYR A 512 -15.52 1.08 -18.21
N THR A 513 -15.92 1.93 -17.26
CA THR A 513 -16.54 3.23 -17.57
C THR A 513 -15.57 4.16 -18.26
N ASP A 514 -14.28 4.11 -17.89
CA ASP A 514 -13.24 4.92 -18.53
C ASP A 514 -13.03 4.56 -20.00
N LEU A 515 -13.41 3.36 -20.47
CA LEU A 515 -13.34 3.04 -21.91
C LEU A 515 -14.27 3.93 -22.76
N PHE A 516 -15.20 4.65 -22.12
CA PHE A 516 -16.14 5.58 -22.77
C PHE A 516 -15.78 7.05 -22.56
N TYR A 517 -14.66 7.39 -21.92
CA TYR A 517 -14.33 8.79 -21.53
C TYR A 517 -14.33 9.76 -22.73
N LYS A 518 -13.98 9.27 -23.92
CA LYS A 518 -13.98 10.06 -25.16
C LYS A 518 -15.37 10.55 -25.59
N ARG A 519 -16.47 9.95 -25.09
CA ARG A 519 -17.85 10.41 -25.39
C ARG A 519 -18.06 11.84 -24.93
N GLN A 520 -17.58 12.16 -23.74
CA GLN A 520 -17.67 13.50 -23.16
C GLN A 520 -16.77 14.52 -23.88
N ARG A 521 -15.82 14.06 -24.69
CA ARG A 521 -14.86 14.90 -25.43
C ARG A 521 -15.16 15.00 -26.93
N GLY A 522 -16.27 14.42 -27.39
CA GLY A 522 -16.65 14.41 -28.82
C GLY A 522 -15.78 13.52 -29.71
N GLY A 523 -14.90 12.68 -29.14
CA GLY A 523 -13.93 11.87 -29.88
C GLY A 523 -14.17 10.35 -29.79
N PHE A 524 -15.37 9.92 -29.36
CA PHE A 524 -15.67 8.51 -29.19
C PHE A 524 -15.90 7.81 -30.53
N SER A 525 -15.27 6.65 -30.71
CA SER A 525 -15.48 5.76 -31.84
C SER A 525 -15.90 4.39 -31.33
N GLN A 526 -17.07 3.91 -31.78
CA GLN A 526 -17.54 2.57 -31.42
C GLN A 526 -16.55 1.48 -31.88
N ARG A 527 -15.98 1.64 -33.09
CA ARG A 527 -14.97 0.72 -33.63
C ARG A 527 -13.71 0.67 -32.77
N GLU A 528 -13.28 1.80 -32.23
CA GLU A 528 -12.13 1.86 -31.32
C GLU A 528 -12.46 1.14 -30.00
N PHE A 529 -13.62 1.45 -29.41
CA PHE A 529 -14.10 0.78 -28.21
C PHE A 529 -14.19 -0.74 -28.41
N ASP A 530 -14.79 -1.21 -29.51
CA ASP A 530 -14.94 -2.64 -29.80
C ASP A 530 -13.58 -3.34 -29.95
N ALA A 531 -12.58 -2.65 -30.53
CA ALA A 531 -11.22 -3.18 -30.61
C ALA A 531 -10.57 -3.30 -29.23
N VAL A 532 -10.68 -2.28 -28.39
CA VAL A 532 -10.16 -2.30 -27.01
C VAL A 532 -10.87 -3.36 -26.18
N TRP A 533 -12.20 -3.43 -26.26
CA TRP A 533 -13.01 -4.38 -25.52
C TRP A 533 -12.72 -5.83 -25.92
N ARG A 534 -12.49 -6.12 -27.20
CA ARG A 534 -12.05 -7.45 -27.63
C ARG A 534 -10.74 -7.86 -26.95
N GLY A 535 -9.79 -6.94 -26.83
CA GLY A 535 -8.55 -7.17 -26.09
C GLY A 535 -8.79 -7.43 -24.59
N VAL A 536 -9.63 -6.61 -23.94
CA VAL A 536 -10.02 -6.79 -22.54
C VAL A 536 -10.66 -8.17 -22.32
N ALA A 537 -11.64 -8.52 -23.15
CA ALA A 537 -12.37 -9.79 -23.08
C ALA A 537 -11.45 -11.00 -23.34
N SER A 538 -10.54 -10.91 -24.31
CA SER A 538 -9.56 -11.96 -24.57
C SER A 538 -8.70 -12.26 -23.34
N VAL A 539 -8.20 -11.22 -22.67
CA VAL A 539 -7.38 -11.39 -21.46
C VAL A 539 -8.21 -12.00 -20.32
N ALA A 540 -9.44 -11.53 -20.10
CA ALA A 540 -10.32 -12.08 -19.08
C ALA A 540 -10.63 -13.57 -19.32
N GLN A 541 -10.99 -13.95 -20.55
CA GLN A 541 -11.27 -15.35 -20.92
C GLN A 541 -10.05 -16.27 -20.74
N GLN A 542 -8.84 -15.76 -20.95
CA GLN A 542 -7.64 -16.55 -20.68
C GLN A 542 -7.39 -16.76 -19.19
N ILE A 543 -7.64 -15.74 -18.34
CA ILE A 543 -7.60 -15.93 -16.88
C ILE A 543 -8.61 -17.01 -16.47
N VAL A 544 -9.82 -16.97 -17.03
CA VAL A 544 -10.85 -18.01 -16.78
C VAL A 544 -10.32 -19.40 -17.14
N SER A 545 -9.61 -19.55 -18.28
CA SER A 545 -9.02 -20.83 -18.68
C SER A 545 -7.95 -21.35 -17.69
N PHE A 546 -7.34 -20.46 -16.89
CA PHE A 546 -6.31 -20.84 -15.93
C PHE A 546 -6.87 -21.24 -14.57
N ASN A 547 -8.16 -21.01 -14.29
CA ASN A 547 -8.78 -21.26 -12.99
C ASN A 547 -8.47 -22.63 -12.38
N PRO A 548 -8.45 -23.76 -13.13
CA PRO A 548 -8.09 -25.06 -12.54
C PRO A 548 -6.70 -25.08 -11.88
N TYR A 549 -5.74 -24.33 -12.44
CA TYR A 549 -4.39 -24.18 -11.89
C TYR A 549 -4.30 -23.09 -10.83
N LEU A 550 -5.03 -21.97 -11.00
CA LEU A 550 -5.00 -20.87 -10.03
C LEU A 550 -5.63 -21.27 -8.69
N LEU A 551 -6.71 -22.07 -8.73
CA LEU A 551 -7.49 -22.47 -7.56
C LEU A 551 -6.93 -23.69 -6.84
N SER A 552 -5.93 -24.39 -7.38
CA SER A 552 -5.26 -25.50 -6.67
C SER A 552 -4.44 -25.01 -5.47
N GLY A 553 -3.96 -23.76 -5.51
CA GLY A 553 -3.11 -23.16 -4.49
C GLY A 553 -1.65 -23.58 -4.54
N GLU A 554 -1.29 -24.52 -5.41
CA GLU A 554 0.08 -25.00 -5.59
C GLU A 554 0.78 -24.23 -6.71
N SER A 555 1.88 -23.56 -6.39
CA SER A 555 2.68 -22.86 -7.38
C SER A 555 4.14 -22.72 -6.95
N LEU A 556 5.03 -22.51 -7.92
CA LEU A 556 6.45 -22.31 -7.72
C LEU A 556 6.98 -21.21 -8.64
N LEU A 557 7.73 -20.26 -8.08
CA LEU A 557 8.49 -19.30 -8.89
C LEU A 557 9.63 -20.03 -9.61
N LEU A 558 9.76 -19.79 -10.91
CA LEU A 558 10.87 -20.35 -11.69
C LEU A 558 11.99 -19.32 -11.77
N GLN A 559 13.21 -19.79 -11.55
CA GLN A 559 14.42 -19.01 -11.82
C GLN A 559 14.94 -19.40 -13.20
N GLY A 560 15.25 -18.40 -14.01
CA GLY A 560 15.82 -18.59 -15.33
C GLY A 560 17.17 -17.88 -15.45
N ASN A 561 17.84 -18.06 -16.59
CA ASN A 561 19.11 -17.40 -16.89
C ASN A 561 19.00 -15.87 -17.03
N ASN A 562 17.78 -15.34 -17.18
CA ASN A 562 17.50 -13.91 -17.25
C ASN A 562 16.50 -13.53 -16.16
N THR A 563 17.01 -12.96 -15.06
CA THR A 563 16.22 -12.60 -13.88
C THR A 563 15.21 -11.45 -14.13
N ALA A 564 15.36 -10.73 -15.24
CA ALA A 564 14.43 -9.68 -15.65
C ALA A 564 13.12 -10.23 -16.23
N ILE A 565 13.08 -11.51 -16.63
CA ILE A 565 11.89 -12.18 -17.16
C ILE A 565 11.31 -13.09 -16.07
N PRO A 566 10.23 -12.68 -15.39
CA PRO A 566 9.61 -13.48 -14.35
C PRO A 566 8.83 -14.66 -14.95
N ALA A 567 8.86 -15.79 -14.24
CA ALA A 567 8.03 -16.95 -14.54
C ALA A 567 7.52 -17.64 -13.26
N ARG A 568 6.34 -18.25 -13.36
CA ARG A 568 5.76 -19.06 -12.28
C ARG A 568 5.05 -20.28 -12.87
N LEU A 569 5.31 -21.44 -12.28
CA LEU A 569 4.58 -22.68 -12.50
C LEU A 569 3.38 -22.73 -11.54
N PHE A 570 2.17 -22.91 -12.08
CA PHE A 570 0.96 -23.23 -11.32
C PHE A 570 0.64 -24.72 -11.52
N ILE A 571 0.34 -25.43 -10.45
CA ILE A 571 0.28 -26.90 -10.44
C ILE A 571 -1.15 -27.34 -10.17
N ASN A 572 -1.67 -28.30 -10.92
CA ASN A 572 -2.93 -28.97 -10.64
C ASN A 572 -2.74 -30.48 -10.81
N GLY A 573 -2.41 -31.16 -9.72
CA GLY A 573 -2.04 -32.57 -9.73
C GLY A 573 -0.79 -32.82 -10.57
N GLU A 574 -0.90 -33.66 -11.59
CA GLU A 574 0.19 -33.99 -12.52
C GLU A 574 0.31 -33.02 -13.71
N ARG A 575 -0.61 -32.05 -13.83
CA ARG A 575 -0.57 -31.01 -14.87
C ARG A 575 -0.11 -29.69 -14.27
N GLY A 576 0.50 -28.85 -15.08
CA GLY A 576 0.92 -27.53 -14.67
C GLY A 576 0.90 -26.53 -15.82
N LEU A 577 0.90 -25.26 -15.46
CA LEU A 577 0.89 -24.13 -16.38
C LEU A 577 2.00 -23.17 -15.96
N VAL A 578 2.98 -22.97 -16.84
CA VAL A 578 4.03 -21.96 -16.65
C VAL A 578 3.60 -20.67 -17.32
N LEU A 579 3.45 -19.60 -16.55
CA LEU A 579 3.26 -18.25 -17.07
C LEU A 579 4.61 -17.51 -17.10
N ILE A 580 4.89 -16.86 -18.23
CA ILE A 580 6.12 -16.08 -18.48
C ILE A 580 5.69 -14.73 -19.08
N ALA A 581 6.28 -13.62 -18.61
CA ALA A 581 5.95 -12.29 -19.11
C ALA A 581 7.21 -11.43 -19.32
N ASN A 582 7.31 -10.74 -20.45
CA ASN A 582 8.35 -9.75 -20.73
C ASN A 582 7.82 -8.35 -20.36
N PRO A 583 8.22 -7.74 -19.24
CA PRO A 583 7.67 -6.46 -18.83
C PRO A 583 8.21 -5.27 -19.64
N TYR A 584 9.08 -5.46 -20.64
CA TYR A 584 9.79 -4.38 -21.32
C TYR A 584 9.29 -4.13 -22.76
N TYR A 585 9.41 -2.88 -23.22
CA TYR A 585 9.08 -2.44 -24.58
C TYR A 585 10.15 -2.83 -25.63
N ARG A 586 10.79 -3.98 -25.47
CA ARG A 586 11.76 -4.55 -26.41
C ARG A 586 11.70 -6.08 -26.36
N PRO A 587 12.05 -6.79 -27.43
CA PRO A 587 12.15 -8.25 -27.39
C PRO A 587 13.14 -8.72 -26.32
N MET A 588 12.81 -9.82 -25.65
CA MET A 588 13.63 -10.42 -24.60
C MET A 588 13.57 -11.94 -24.69
N SER A 589 14.60 -12.60 -24.19
CA SER A 589 14.65 -14.06 -24.11
C SER A 589 15.06 -14.53 -22.72
N ALA A 590 14.59 -15.73 -22.37
CA ALA A 590 14.93 -16.39 -21.11
C ALA A 590 14.80 -17.90 -21.26
N ARG A 591 15.65 -18.64 -20.55
CA ARG A 591 15.55 -20.09 -20.38
C ARG A 591 15.24 -20.40 -18.92
N PHE A 592 14.28 -21.27 -18.69
CA PHE A 592 13.86 -21.73 -17.37
C PHE A 592 14.05 -23.23 -17.25
N ASP A 593 14.69 -23.66 -16.17
CA ASP A 593 14.71 -25.07 -15.76
C ASP A 593 13.39 -25.41 -15.07
N LEU A 594 12.78 -26.52 -15.49
CA LEU A 594 11.61 -27.06 -14.80
C LEU A 594 12.05 -27.85 -13.57
N PRO A 595 11.24 -27.86 -12.49
CA PRO A 595 11.53 -28.67 -11.32
C PRO A 595 11.60 -30.16 -11.69
N ALA A 596 12.34 -30.94 -10.91
CA ALA A 596 12.49 -32.38 -11.13
C ALA A 596 11.13 -33.07 -11.36
N GLY A 597 11.10 -33.97 -12.36
CA GLY A 597 9.89 -34.67 -12.81
C GLY A 597 8.98 -33.88 -13.76
N TRP A 598 9.07 -32.55 -13.85
CA TRP A 598 8.25 -31.76 -14.78
C TRP A 598 8.84 -31.70 -16.17
N ARG A 599 7.98 -31.70 -17.20
CA ARG A 599 8.36 -31.60 -18.61
C ARG A 599 7.43 -30.68 -19.39
N ALA A 600 8.00 -29.86 -20.27
CA ALA A 600 7.30 -29.13 -21.33
C ALA A 600 7.58 -29.84 -22.65
N GLN A 601 6.57 -30.45 -23.27
CA GLN A 601 6.74 -31.20 -24.54
C GLN A 601 7.92 -32.20 -24.48
N GLY A 602 8.06 -32.93 -23.37
CA GLY A 602 9.14 -33.90 -23.15
C GLY A 602 10.49 -33.32 -22.72
N LYS A 603 10.66 -31.99 -22.71
CA LYS A 603 11.90 -31.31 -22.31
C LYS A 603 11.87 -30.88 -20.85
N THR A 604 13.02 -30.86 -20.19
CA THR A 604 13.22 -30.36 -18.82
C THR A 604 13.35 -28.84 -18.74
N GLN A 605 13.37 -28.15 -19.88
CA GLN A 605 13.61 -26.71 -19.99
C GLN A 605 12.58 -26.05 -20.90
N ILE A 606 12.31 -24.77 -20.64
CA ILE A 606 11.53 -23.89 -21.50
C ILE A 606 12.45 -22.77 -22.01
N ASP A 607 12.62 -22.70 -23.33
CA ASP A 607 13.24 -21.55 -24.00
C ASP A 607 12.14 -20.58 -24.46
N ALA A 608 12.09 -19.39 -23.86
CA ALA A 608 11.11 -18.35 -24.18
C ALA A 608 11.76 -17.25 -25.02
N GLN A 609 11.23 -17.01 -26.22
CA GLN A 609 11.50 -15.83 -27.04
C GLN A 609 10.24 -14.95 -27.02
N LEU A 610 10.33 -13.79 -26.39
CA LEU A 610 9.19 -12.92 -26.14
C LEU A 610 9.35 -11.62 -26.93
N SER A 611 8.31 -11.23 -27.67
CA SER A 611 8.23 -9.91 -28.28
C SER A 611 8.18 -8.80 -27.22
N SER A 612 8.27 -7.55 -27.66
CA SER A 612 7.98 -6.38 -26.81
C SER A 612 6.62 -6.56 -26.12
N MET A 613 6.59 -6.47 -24.79
CA MET A 613 5.42 -6.76 -23.94
C MET A 613 4.79 -8.16 -24.11
N GLY A 614 5.51 -9.09 -24.71
CA GLY A 614 5.04 -10.45 -24.97
C GLY A 614 4.85 -11.27 -23.68
N SER A 615 3.89 -12.18 -23.72
CA SER A 615 3.65 -13.18 -22.67
C SER A 615 3.53 -14.57 -23.28
N SER A 616 3.95 -15.58 -22.55
CA SER A 616 3.80 -17.00 -22.92
C SER A 616 3.16 -17.79 -21.78
N ALA A 617 2.30 -18.73 -22.15
CA ALA A 617 1.71 -19.70 -21.25
C ALA A 617 2.04 -21.09 -21.79
N VAL A 618 2.74 -21.90 -21.00
CA VAL A 618 3.28 -23.20 -21.43
C VAL A 618 2.73 -24.30 -20.53
N GLU A 619 2.00 -25.24 -21.10
CA GLU A 619 1.55 -26.43 -20.37
C GLU A 619 2.73 -27.36 -20.10
N VAL A 620 2.76 -27.91 -18.88
CA VAL A 620 3.75 -28.88 -18.43
C VAL A 620 3.07 -30.04 -17.75
N GLN A 621 3.74 -31.20 -17.75
CA GLN A 621 3.25 -32.41 -17.11
C GLN A 621 4.34 -33.01 -16.23
N ARG A 622 3.95 -33.58 -15.09
CA ARG A 622 4.82 -34.34 -14.21
C ARG A 622 4.90 -35.77 -14.73
N GLN A 623 6.09 -36.24 -15.07
CA GLN A 623 6.35 -37.64 -15.35
C GLN A 623 6.58 -38.36 -14.03
N THR A 624 5.70 -39.29 -13.68
CA THR A 624 5.94 -40.27 -12.63
C THR A 624 6.83 -41.36 -13.19
N GLU A 625 8.04 -41.52 -12.63
CA GLU A 625 8.82 -42.73 -12.86
C GLU A 625 8.00 -43.91 -12.35
N LYS A 626 7.54 -44.78 -13.26
CA LYS A 626 7.06 -46.10 -12.86
C LYS A 626 8.25 -46.81 -12.22
N LYS A 627 8.29 -46.88 -10.89
CA LYS A 627 9.09 -47.89 -10.19
C LYS A 627 8.53 -49.24 -10.63
N GLY A 628 9.24 -49.88 -11.57
CA GLY A 628 9.00 -51.25 -11.99
C GLY A 628 9.35 -52.24 -10.90
#